data_AF-A0A925I5N6-F1
#
_entry.id   AF-A0A925I5N6-F1
#
_cell.length_a   1.000
_cell.length_b   1.000
_cell.length_c   1.000
_cell.angle_alpha   90.00
_cell.angle_beta   90.00
_cell.angle_gamma   90.00
#
_symmetry.space_group_name_H-M   'P 1'
#
loop_
_entity.id
_entity.type
_entity.pdbx_description
1 polymer ?
#
loop_
_entity_poly.entity_id
_entity_poly.type
_entity_poly.pdbx_seq_one_letter_code
_entity_poly.pdbx_strand_id
1 'polypeptide(L)' 'LADELGTVREMVSRVLDDFARRQLLRLGRGRIEVLAAEALRALAAAR' A
#
# COMPACT_ATOMS: atom_id res chain seq x y z
N LEU A 1 11.18 -17.71 -9.41
CA LEU A 1 11.43 -17.37 -7.98
C LEU A 1 10.54 -16.24 -7.44
N ALA A 2 9.82 -15.52 -8.31
CA ALA A 2 8.66 -14.70 -7.93
C ALA A 2 7.33 -15.42 -8.25
N ASP A 3 7.38 -16.72 -8.56
CA ASP A 3 6.32 -17.42 -9.29
C ASP A 3 5.52 -18.39 -8.44
N GLU A 4 5.98 -18.75 -7.24
CA GLU A 4 5.30 -19.76 -6.41
C GLU A 4 4.50 -19.17 -5.24
N LEU A 5 4.61 -17.86 -4.95
CA LEU A 5 3.88 -17.20 -3.85
C LEU A 5 3.29 -15.85 -4.27
N GLY A 6 2.65 -15.81 -5.45
CA GLY A 6 1.93 -14.62 -5.93
C GLY A 6 0.97 -14.00 -4.92
N THR A 7 0.54 -14.76 -3.90
CA THR A 7 -0.32 -14.33 -2.79
C THR A 7 0.22 -13.17 -1.98
N VAL A 8 1.53 -13.13 -1.67
CA VAL A 8 2.12 -12.04 -0.87
C VAL A 8 2.19 -10.77 -1.71
N ARG A 9 2.64 -10.88 -2.95
CA ARG A 9 2.68 -9.75 -3.88
C ARG A 9 1.27 -9.22 -4.15
N GLU A 10 0.30 -10.11 -4.35
CA GLU A 10 -1.11 -9.73 -4.54
C GLU A 10 -1.69 -9.08 -3.29
N MET A 11 -1.40 -9.60 -2.10
CA MET A 11 -1.85 -9.01 -0.84
C MET A 11 -1.25 -7.61 -0.64
N VAL A 12 0.05 -7.44 -0.87
CA VAL A 12 0.73 -6.14 -0.78
C VAL A 12 0.15 -5.16 -1.81
N SER A 13 -0.02 -5.59 -3.06
CA SER A 13 -0.68 -4.77 -4.08
C SER A 13 -2.10 -4.38 -3.67
N ARG A 14 -2.90 -5.31 -3.14
CA ARG A 14 -4.27 -5.04 -2.68
C ARG A 14 -4.33 -4.01 -1.56
N VAL A 15 -3.39 -4.08 -0.61
CA VAL A 15 -3.28 -3.10 0.49
C VAL A 15 -2.87 -1.73 -0.05
N LEU A 16 -1.88 -1.67 -0.93
CA LEU A 16 -1.44 -0.43 -1.56
C LEU A 16 -2.56 0.21 -2.40
N ASP A 17 -3.30 -0.59 -3.17
CA ASP A 17 -4.45 -0.12 -3.94
C ASP A 17 -5.55 0.43 -3.02
N ASP A 18 -5.76 -0.18 -1.85
CA ASP A 18 -6.74 0.31 -0.89
C ASP A 18 -6.34 1.66 -0.30
N PHE A 19 -5.07 1.83 0.07
CA PHE A 19 -4.56 3.12 0.53
C PHE A 19 -4.61 4.18 -0.57
N ALA A 20 -4.39 3.80 -1.83
CA ALA A 20 -4.54 4.70 -2.97
C ALA A 20 -6.00 5.15 -3.18
N ARG A 21 -6.96 4.21 -3.10
CA ARG A 21 -8.40 4.52 -3.16
C ARG A 21 -8.83 5.47 -2.06
N ARG A 22 -8.24 5.34 -0.86
CA ARG A 22 -8.48 6.24 0.29
C ARG A 22 -7.72 7.57 0.21
N GLN A 23 -7.06 7.88 -0.91
CA GLN A 23 -6.26 9.10 -1.10
C GLN A 23 -5.11 9.25 -0.08
N LEU A 24 -4.64 8.15 0.51
CA LEU A 24 -3.54 8.17 1.50
C LEU A 24 -2.17 8.19 0.82
N LEU A 25 -2.10 7.65 -0.38
CA LEU A 25 -0.91 7.56 -1.20
C LEU A 25 -1.25 7.54 -2.70
N ARG A 26 -0.27 7.81 -3.54
CA ARG A 26 -0.37 7.72 -4.99
C ARG A 26 0.64 6.70 -5.51
N LEU A 27 0.18 5.78 -6.33
CA LEU A 27 1.01 4.77 -6.96
C LEU A 27 1.46 5.23 -8.35
N GLY A 28 2.72 4.94 -8.68
CA GLY A 28 3.30 5.12 -10.01
C GLY A 28 4.19 3.93 -10.37
N ARG A 29 4.72 3.90 -11.59
CA ARG A 29 5.60 2.80 -12.03
C ARG A 29 6.85 2.73 -11.16
N GLY A 30 6.89 1.75 -10.26
CA GLY A 30 7.97 1.56 -9.27
C GLY A 30 8.08 2.68 -8.24
N ARG A 31 7.04 3.49 -8.03
CA ARG A 31 7.05 4.62 -7.08
C ARG A 31 5.79 4.66 -6.23
N ILE A 32 5.95 5.08 -4.99
CA ILE A 32 4.86 5.34 -4.05
C ILE A 32 5.09 6.75 -3.50
N GLU A 33 4.11 7.62 -3.65
CA GLU A 33 4.10 8.94 -3.03
C GLU A 33 3.12 8.93 -1.86
N VAL A 34 3.56 9.45 -0.71
CA VAL A 34 2.71 9.56 0.48
C VAL A 34 1.97 10.88 0.44
N LEU A 35 0.64 10.83 0.46
CA LEU A 35 -0.21 12.03 0.45
C LEU A 35 -0.68 12.41 1.85
N ALA A 36 -0.94 11.42 2.72
CA ALA A 36 -1.44 11.63 4.08
C ALA A 36 -0.64 10.84 5.11
N ALA A 37 0.55 11.35 5.46
CA ALA A 37 1.48 10.69 6.38
C ALA A 37 0.89 10.46 7.79
N GLU A 38 0.17 11.44 8.34
CA GLU A 38 -0.44 11.31 9.67
C GLU A 38 -1.53 10.23 9.71
N ALA A 39 -2.37 10.15 8.68
CA ALA A 39 -3.40 9.12 8.59
C ALA A 39 -2.79 7.71 8.49
N LEU A 40 -1.68 7.55 7.75
CA LEU A 40 -0.95 6.28 7.69
C LEU A 40 -0.32 5.92 9.04
N ARG A 41 0.21 6.90 9.78
CA ARG A 41 0.74 6.70 11.14
C ARG A 41 -0.37 6.27 12.10
N ALA A 42 -1.54 6.91 12.04
CA ALA A 42 -2.69 6.54 12.84
C ALA A 42 -3.16 5.10 12.56
N LEU A 43 -3.23 4.69 11.29
CA LEU A 43 -3.53 3.31 10.91
C LEU A 43 -2.50 2.31 11.43
N ALA A 44 -1.21 2.67 11.42
CA ALA A 44 -0.14 1.82 11.95
C ALA A 44 -0.17 1.70 13.49
N ALA A 45 -0.60 2.77 14.17
CA ALA A 45 -0.77 2.83 15.62
C ALA A 45 -2.06 2.14 16.10
N ALA A 46 -3.08 2.02 15.26
CA ALA A 46 -4.34 1.32 15.54
C ALA A 46 -4.22 -0.22 15.51
N ARG A 47 -3.03 -0.75 15.84
CA ARG A 47 -2.76 -2.18 15.94
C ARG A 47 -3.22 -2.77 17.27
#